data_AF-A0A366JHM9-F1
#
_entry.id   AF-A0A366JHM9-F1
#
_cell.length_a   1.000
_cell.length_b   1.000
_cell.length_c   1.000
_cell.angle_alpha   90.00
_cell.angle_beta   90.00
_cell.angle_gamma   90.00
#
_symmetry.space_group_name_H-M   'P 1'
#
loop_
_entity.id
_entity.type
_entity.pdbx_description
1 polymer ?
#
loop_
_entity_poly.entity_id
_entity_poly.type
_entity_poly.pdbx_seq_one_letter_code
_entity_poly.pdbx_strand_id
1 'polypeptide(L)'
;MKNYLTLLFAIIFLVGCTNTEDVSVTEEKTDSQVTTVHTTENSNKAETEKEETTTIVDEPVEKEAPAQQNNERFPGYKLIEIDGGDLSGYRQPNIVVDIGFEDRKYWAFTNEHGQLVRVIADEIILQDDSTEPVLSSGRYYSDEAKVPGVERDDMDEGHIIADSMGGVSNAYNITPQESTLNRHGDQAYMEDAIRKAGGATDFEALITYPNTETQIPSHYQYTYTLKGNKIVDKFDNVNPDKVNESHGLTGSKPSNSISSNKKGDISSVDTNGNGQVTIQEAKDAGYSMPIMSDHWLYPYMRDNDNDGMVGE
;
A
#
# COMPACT_ATOMS: atom_id res chain seq x y z
N MET A 1 -19.44 13.40 -61.48
CA MET A 1 -19.56 13.50 -60.00
C MET A 1 -19.16 12.14 -59.44
N LYS A 2 -18.06 11.91 -58.72
CA LYS A 2 -17.22 12.77 -57.87
C LYS A 2 -15.75 12.71 -58.31
N ASN A 3 -15.05 13.83 -58.11
CA ASN A 3 -13.62 14.01 -58.38
C ASN A 3 -12.75 13.48 -57.23
N TYR A 4 -11.57 13.01 -57.64
CA TYR A 4 -10.36 12.68 -56.88
C TYR A 4 -9.95 13.73 -55.83
N LEU A 5 -9.28 13.28 -54.75
CA LEU A 5 -8.04 13.91 -54.30
C LEU A 5 -7.24 12.98 -53.36
N THR A 6 -6.17 12.41 -53.88
CA THR A 6 -5.08 11.79 -53.11
C THR A 6 -4.19 12.91 -52.59
N LEU A 7 -3.96 13.00 -51.28
CA LEU A 7 -3.01 13.97 -50.70
C LEU A 7 -1.92 13.22 -49.92
N LEU A 8 -0.72 13.25 -50.50
CA LEU A 8 0.55 12.96 -49.85
C LEU A 8 0.77 13.97 -48.70
N PHE A 9 1.16 13.48 -47.51
CA PHE A 9 1.85 14.31 -46.54
C PHE A 9 3.33 13.92 -46.48
N ALA A 10 4.17 14.87 -46.87
CA ALA A 10 5.61 14.77 -46.86
C ALA A 10 6.16 15.01 -45.44
N ILE A 11 7.11 14.17 -45.04
CA ILE A 11 7.90 14.27 -43.83
C ILE A 11 8.95 15.37 -44.03
N ILE A 12 9.01 16.34 -43.12
CA ILE A 12 10.10 17.33 -43.04
C ILE A 12 10.90 17.05 -41.76
N PHE A 13 12.12 16.53 -41.94
CA PHE A 13 13.15 16.44 -40.90
C PHE A 13 13.92 17.76 -40.83
N LEU A 14 13.82 18.47 -39.70
CA LEU A 14 14.73 19.57 -39.34
C LEU A 14 14.83 19.69 -37.81
N VAL A 15 15.88 19.10 -37.22
CA VAL A 15 16.74 19.60 -36.11
C VAL A 15 17.96 18.67 -36.15
N GLY A 16 19.23 19.06 -36.32
CA GLY A 16 19.97 20.19 -35.74
C GLY A 16 21.02 19.58 -34.80
N CYS A 17 22.29 19.58 -35.23
CA CYS A 17 23.42 19.00 -34.51
C CYS A 17 23.83 19.82 -33.26
N THR A 18 24.55 19.14 -32.36
CA THR A 18 25.49 19.63 -31.32
C THR A 18 24.83 20.07 -30.00
N ASN A 19 25.33 19.82 -28.78
CA ASN A 19 26.67 19.47 -28.31
C ASN A 19 26.64 18.33 -27.27
N THR A 20 27.66 17.49 -27.36
CA THR A 20 28.16 16.59 -26.32
C THR A 20 29.09 17.41 -25.42
N GLU A 21 28.82 17.46 -24.12
CA GLU A 21 29.87 17.69 -23.11
C GLU A 21 29.69 16.65 -22.01
N ASP A 22 30.67 15.75 -21.96
CA ASP A 22 30.97 14.87 -20.84
C ASP A 22 31.24 15.72 -19.59
N VAL A 23 30.54 15.44 -18.49
CA VAL A 23 30.97 15.87 -17.16
C VAL A 23 31.41 14.62 -16.40
N SER A 24 32.72 14.38 -16.44
CA SER A 24 33.41 13.47 -15.53
C SER A 24 33.50 14.12 -14.14
N VAL A 25 32.81 13.55 -13.16
CA VAL A 25 33.01 13.84 -11.74
C VAL A 25 34.29 13.13 -11.29
N THR A 26 35.25 13.89 -10.77
CA THR A 26 36.36 13.34 -9.96
C THR A 26 36.34 14.06 -8.62
N GLU A 27 36.34 13.24 -7.57
CA GLU A 27 36.43 13.63 -6.17
C GLU A 27 37.71 14.42 -5.89
N GLU A 28 37.63 15.41 -4.99
CA GLU A 28 38.70 15.60 -4.00
C GLU A 28 38.15 16.26 -2.72
N LYS A 29 38.35 15.58 -1.60
CA LYS A 29 38.21 16.07 -0.23
C LYS A 29 39.28 17.14 0.01
N THR A 30 38.96 18.23 0.72
CA THR A 30 39.71 18.56 1.94
C THR A 30 38.97 19.51 2.87
N ASP A 31 39.02 19.11 4.13
CA ASP A 31 38.63 19.76 5.37
C ASP A 31 39.48 21.01 5.66
N SER A 32 38.86 22.07 6.20
CA SER A 32 39.40 22.83 7.35
C SER A 32 38.52 24.02 7.76
N GLN A 33 37.88 23.83 8.91
CA GLN A 33 37.86 24.73 10.07
C GLN A 33 37.98 26.25 9.86
N VAL A 34 36.95 26.99 10.28
CA VAL A 34 37.13 28.23 11.09
C VAL A 34 36.01 28.31 12.14
N THR A 35 36.43 28.21 13.40
CA THR A 35 35.65 28.59 14.60
C THR A 35 35.99 30.03 14.97
N THR A 36 35.00 30.69 15.60
CA THR A 36 35.09 31.76 16.61
C THR A 36 35.15 33.21 16.10
N VAL A 37 34.04 34.00 16.21
CA VAL A 37 33.52 34.73 17.41
C VAL A 37 33.96 36.21 17.34
N HIS A 38 33.22 37.25 17.69
CA HIS A 38 31.86 37.53 18.17
C HIS A 38 31.71 39.07 18.15
N THR A 39 30.47 39.58 17.95
CA THR A 39 29.85 40.71 18.70
C THR A 39 30.41 42.12 18.42
N THR A 40 29.61 43.19 18.24
CA THR A 40 28.62 43.74 19.18
C THR A 40 27.83 44.87 18.49
N GLU A 41 26.49 44.83 18.63
CA GLU A 41 25.51 45.90 18.96
C GLU A 41 25.72 47.37 18.44
N ASN A 42 24.73 48.21 18.17
CA ASN A 42 23.38 48.34 18.71
C ASN A 42 22.52 49.34 17.89
N SER A 43 21.21 49.07 17.82
CA SER A 43 20.05 49.97 18.00
C SER A 43 19.86 51.32 17.27
N ASN A 44 18.69 51.39 16.61
CA ASN A 44 17.60 52.38 16.72
C ASN A 44 17.49 53.60 15.76
N LYS A 45 16.53 53.45 14.82
CA LYS A 45 15.20 54.11 14.73
C LYS A 45 15.04 55.50 14.04
N ALA A 46 14.08 55.50 13.08
CA ALA A 46 13.15 56.58 12.61
C ALA A 46 13.75 57.78 11.86
N GLU A 47 13.16 58.40 10.81
CA GLU A 47 11.81 58.47 10.20
C GLU A 47 11.99 59.13 8.79
N THR A 48 11.37 58.66 7.70
CA THR A 48 10.14 59.17 7.02
C THR A 48 10.38 60.08 5.80
N GLU A 49 9.81 59.68 4.64
CA GLU A 49 9.11 60.49 3.61
C GLU A 49 8.60 59.49 2.53
N LYS A 50 7.33 59.08 2.52
CA LYS A 50 6.11 59.63 1.87
C LYS A 50 6.22 59.93 0.35
N GLU A 51 5.56 59.09 -0.46
CA GLU A 51 4.80 59.52 -1.64
C GLU A 51 3.61 58.55 -1.89
N GLU A 52 2.40 59.11 -1.95
CA GLU A 52 1.13 58.51 -2.40
C GLU A 52 1.11 58.51 -3.96
N THR A 53 0.28 57.84 -4.76
CA THR A 53 -1.04 57.19 -4.65
C THR A 53 -1.27 56.38 -5.95
N THR A 54 -1.93 55.21 -5.93
CA THR A 54 -3.20 54.95 -6.66
C THR A 54 -3.64 53.49 -6.52
N THR A 55 -4.90 53.37 -6.15
CA THR A 55 -5.70 52.16 -5.87
C THR A 55 -6.24 51.52 -7.15
N ILE A 56 -6.07 50.20 -7.30
CA ILE A 56 -6.98 49.35 -8.09
C ILE A 56 -7.29 48.13 -7.21
N VAL A 57 -8.57 48.00 -6.88
CA VAL A 57 -9.17 46.88 -6.18
C VAL A 57 -9.34 45.77 -7.20
N ASP A 58 -8.60 44.68 -7.05
CA ASP A 58 -8.98 43.38 -7.61
C ASP A 58 -9.31 42.45 -6.44
N GLU A 59 -10.55 42.00 -6.51
CA GLU A 59 -11.29 41.09 -5.64
C GLU A 59 -10.48 39.81 -5.34
N PRO A 60 -10.29 39.42 -4.07
CA PRO A 60 -9.76 38.10 -3.79
C PRO A 60 -10.84 37.09 -4.16
N VAL A 61 -10.60 36.34 -5.23
CA VAL A 61 -11.32 35.09 -5.49
C VAL A 61 -11.10 34.19 -4.28
N GLU A 62 -12.11 34.15 -3.41
CA GLU A 62 -12.24 33.16 -2.35
C GLU A 62 -12.20 31.78 -3.02
N LYS A 63 -11.07 31.10 -2.89
CA LYS A 63 -11.06 29.64 -2.97
C LYS A 63 -11.91 29.16 -1.80
N GLU A 64 -13.14 28.72 -2.09
CA GLU A 64 -13.98 28.02 -1.14
C GLU A 64 -13.16 26.89 -0.50
N ALA A 65 -12.93 27.01 0.81
CA ALA A 65 -12.34 25.95 1.61
C ALA A 65 -13.38 24.82 1.79
N PRO A 66 -13.08 23.55 1.46
CA PRO A 66 -14.03 22.45 1.63
C PRO A 66 -14.08 21.93 3.09
N ALA A 67 -13.69 22.74 4.07
CA ALA A 67 -13.45 22.28 5.44
C ALA A 67 -14.73 22.09 6.28
N GLN A 68 -15.90 22.58 5.84
CA GLN A 68 -17.12 22.57 6.67
C GLN A 68 -18.10 21.42 6.40
N GLN A 69 -18.02 20.70 5.28
CA GLN A 69 -18.97 19.61 4.98
C GLN A 69 -18.59 18.23 5.54
N ASN A 70 -17.34 18.03 5.98
CA ASN A 70 -16.82 16.68 6.27
C ASN A 70 -16.96 16.21 7.73
N ASN A 71 -17.26 17.10 8.68
CA ASN A 71 -17.39 16.72 10.09
C ASN A 71 -18.56 15.77 10.37
N GLU A 72 -19.60 15.76 9.53
CA GLU A 72 -20.76 14.88 9.73
C GLU A 72 -20.49 13.43 9.32
N ARG A 73 -19.72 13.21 8.24
CA ARG A 73 -19.44 11.85 7.74
C ARG A 73 -18.41 11.12 8.61
N PHE A 74 -17.38 11.83 9.07
CA PHE A 74 -16.29 11.25 9.84
C PHE A 74 -16.08 12.04 11.15
N PRO A 75 -16.97 11.87 12.14
CA PRO A 75 -16.91 12.64 13.37
C PRO A 75 -15.56 12.41 14.08
N GLY A 76 -14.88 13.50 14.41
CA GLY A 76 -13.57 13.48 15.07
C GLY A 76 -12.37 13.45 14.13
N TYR A 77 -12.57 13.34 12.82
CA TYR A 77 -11.50 13.34 11.82
C TYR A 77 -11.60 14.52 10.87
N LYS A 78 -10.46 15.10 10.51
CA LYS A 78 -10.38 16.07 9.43
C LYS A 78 -10.11 15.35 8.12
N LEU A 79 -11.02 15.48 7.15
CA LEU A 79 -10.79 15.02 5.78
C LEU A 79 -9.77 15.93 5.09
N ILE A 80 -8.73 15.32 4.52
CA ILE A 80 -7.77 15.99 3.63
C ILE A 80 -7.61 15.17 2.35
N GLU A 81 -7.07 15.82 1.32
CA GLU A 81 -6.70 15.21 0.06
C GLU A 81 -5.17 15.13 -0.01
N ILE A 82 -4.66 13.96 -0.40
CA ILE A 82 -3.24 13.67 -0.55
C ILE A 82 -3.07 12.99 -1.91
N ASP A 83 -2.06 13.40 -2.67
CA ASP A 83 -1.74 12.75 -3.94
C ASP A 83 -1.43 11.26 -3.70
N GLY A 84 -2.00 10.38 -4.51
CA GLY A 84 -1.84 8.93 -4.33
C GLY A 84 -0.39 8.45 -4.48
N GLY A 85 0.47 9.22 -5.18
CA GLY A 85 1.90 8.96 -5.33
C GLY A 85 2.78 9.83 -4.43
N ASP A 86 2.22 10.51 -3.43
CA ASP A 86 3.02 11.27 -2.47
C ASP A 86 3.94 10.34 -1.68
N LEU A 87 5.25 10.44 -1.96
CA LEU A 87 6.28 9.61 -1.34
C LEU A 87 6.63 10.05 0.09
N SER A 88 6.05 11.15 0.59
CA SER A 88 6.18 11.57 1.97
C SER A 88 5.74 10.48 2.92
N GLY A 89 6.61 10.09 3.85
CA GLY A 89 6.27 9.14 4.92
C GLY A 89 5.51 9.74 6.10
N TYR A 90 5.26 11.06 6.09
CA TYR A 90 4.62 11.75 7.21
C TYR A 90 3.10 11.66 7.15
N ARG A 91 2.48 11.39 8.30
CA ARG A 91 1.02 11.46 8.48
C ARG A 91 0.64 12.46 9.54
N GLN A 92 -0.37 13.26 9.23
CA GLN A 92 -1.01 14.16 10.18
C GLN A 92 -1.92 13.37 11.15
N PRO A 93 -2.08 13.84 12.39
CA PRO A 93 -2.94 13.22 13.39
C PRO A 93 -4.43 13.49 13.17
N ASN A 94 -5.28 12.53 13.55
CA ASN A 94 -6.76 12.63 13.47
C ASN A 94 -7.27 13.01 12.08
N ILE A 95 -6.68 12.40 11.05
CA ILE A 95 -7.02 12.63 9.65
C ILE A 95 -7.78 11.44 9.09
N VAL A 96 -8.69 11.75 8.17
CA VAL A 96 -9.22 10.78 7.20
C VAL A 96 -8.76 11.15 5.80
N VAL A 97 -8.36 10.18 4.98
CA VAL A 97 -7.91 10.37 3.59
C VAL A 97 -8.57 9.33 2.70
N ASP A 98 -8.93 9.72 1.48
CA ASP A 98 -9.28 8.75 0.43
C ASP A 98 -8.00 8.18 -0.18
N ILE A 99 -7.84 6.87 -0.08
CA ILE A 99 -6.70 6.11 -0.57
C ILE A 99 -7.07 5.17 -1.73
N GLY A 100 -8.25 5.38 -2.33
CA GLY A 100 -8.66 4.70 -3.56
C GLY A 100 -8.11 5.40 -4.79
N PHE A 101 -7.66 4.62 -5.77
CA PHE A 101 -7.28 5.14 -7.08
C PHE A 101 -8.52 5.55 -7.87
N GLU A 102 -8.48 6.74 -8.47
CA GLU A 102 -9.58 7.37 -9.23
C GLU A 102 -10.88 7.49 -8.42
N ASP A 103 -11.94 6.82 -8.89
CA ASP A 103 -13.31 7.02 -8.41
C ASP A 103 -13.61 6.18 -7.17
N ARG A 104 -12.69 5.27 -6.81
CA ARG A 104 -12.77 4.41 -5.63
C ARG A 104 -12.84 5.26 -4.35
N LYS A 105 -13.43 4.71 -3.29
CA LYS A 105 -13.67 5.41 -2.02
C LYS A 105 -13.18 4.54 -0.87
N TYR A 106 -11.88 4.59 -0.62
CA TYR A 106 -11.23 3.80 0.41
C TYR A 106 -10.75 4.76 1.50
N TRP A 107 -11.26 4.63 2.72
CA TRP A 107 -11.02 5.63 3.75
C TRP A 107 -10.01 5.13 4.78
N ALA A 108 -8.88 5.84 4.86
CA ALA A 108 -7.82 5.60 5.84
C ALA A 108 -7.91 6.60 6.99
N PHE A 109 -7.67 6.14 8.22
CA PHE A 109 -7.82 6.93 9.45
C PHE A 109 -6.55 6.90 10.29
N THR A 110 -6.11 8.07 10.76
CA THR A 110 -4.99 8.19 11.69
C THR A 110 -5.42 8.59 13.09
N ASN A 111 -4.76 8.05 14.12
CA ASN A 111 -4.96 8.48 15.49
C ASN A 111 -4.26 9.84 15.79
N GLU A 112 -4.30 10.27 17.05
CA GLU A 112 -3.66 11.52 17.50
C GLU A 112 -2.12 11.55 17.39
N HIS A 113 -1.50 10.40 17.09
CA HIS A 113 -0.07 10.23 16.89
C HIS A 113 0.31 10.07 15.41
N GLY A 114 -0.64 10.20 14.49
CA GLY A 114 -0.41 10.01 13.05
C GLY A 114 -0.20 8.54 12.66
N GLN A 115 -0.51 7.59 13.55
CA GLN A 115 -0.46 6.17 13.20
C GLN A 115 -1.70 5.80 12.40
N LEU A 116 -1.54 5.05 11.30
CA LEU A 116 -2.65 4.53 10.50
C LEU A 116 -3.33 3.39 11.26
N VAL A 117 -4.52 3.64 11.82
CA VAL A 117 -5.17 2.70 12.75
C VAL A 117 -6.34 1.94 12.13
N ARG A 118 -6.90 2.46 11.04
CA ARG A 118 -8.06 1.85 10.38
C ARG A 118 -8.11 2.20 8.90
N VAL A 119 -8.50 1.24 8.08
CA VAL A 119 -8.86 1.43 6.67
C VAL A 119 -10.20 0.76 6.42
N ILE A 120 -11.11 1.41 5.69
CA ILE A 120 -12.40 0.81 5.31
C ILE A 120 -12.70 1.02 3.83
N ALA A 121 -13.41 0.07 3.23
CA ALA A 121 -14.03 0.19 1.92
C ALA A 121 -15.35 -0.59 1.89
N ASP A 122 -16.39 0.01 1.31
CA ASP A 122 -17.66 -0.69 1.13
C ASP A 122 -17.51 -1.85 0.13
N GLU A 123 -16.70 -1.63 -0.91
CA GLU A 123 -16.38 -2.60 -1.97
C GLU A 123 -14.93 -2.43 -2.42
N ILE A 124 -14.17 -3.52 -2.48
CA ILE A 124 -12.86 -3.61 -3.11
C ILE A 124 -13.06 -3.94 -4.58
N ILE A 125 -12.63 -3.01 -5.44
CA ILE A 125 -12.76 -3.09 -6.89
C ILE A 125 -11.36 -3.29 -7.45
N LEU A 126 -11.14 -4.45 -8.08
CA LEU A 126 -9.85 -4.79 -8.66
C LEU A 126 -9.41 -3.78 -9.72
N GLN A 127 -8.10 -3.61 -9.85
CA GLN A 127 -7.46 -2.86 -10.93
C GLN A 127 -7.71 -3.56 -12.27
N ASP A 128 -8.00 -2.78 -13.31
CA ASP A 128 -8.03 -3.26 -14.69
C ASP A 128 -6.90 -2.65 -15.52
N ASP A 129 -5.79 -3.38 -15.65
CA ASP A 129 -4.60 -2.99 -16.42
C ASP A 129 -4.89 -2.65 -17.90
N SER A 130 -6.03 -3.07 -18.44
CA SER A 130 -6.41 -2.82 -19.84
C SER A 130 -7.11 -1.49 -20.06
N THR A 131 -7.69 -0.90 -19.01
CA THR A 131 -8.48 0.33 -19.09
C THR A 131 -7.96 1.44 -18.18
N GLU A 132 -7.30 1.07 -17.08
CA GLU A 132 -6.74 2.02 -16.11
C GLU A 132 -5.33 2.47 -16.49
N PRO A 133 -4.93 3.71 -16.12
CA PRO A 133 -3.64 4.29 -16.48
C PRO A 133 -2.48 3.75 -15.62
N VAL A 134 -2.24 2.44 -15.66
CA VAL A 134 -1.13 1.79 -14.98
C VAL A 134 0.19 1.96 -15.73
N LEU A 135 1.29 1.95 -14.98
CA LEU A 135 2.65 1.91 -15.52
C LEU A 135 2.90 0.56 -16.21
N SER A 136 3.98 0.46 -16.98
CA SER A 136 4.40 -0.81 -17.59
C SER A 136 4.73 -1.92 -16.58
N SER A 137 4.90 -1.55 -15.30
CA SER A 137 5.05 -2.47 -14.18
C SER A 137 3.72 -3.05 -13.66
N GLY A 138 2.57 -2.56 -14.14
CA GLY A 138 1.24 -2.86 -13.59
C GLY A 138 0.87 -2.02 -12.36
N ARG A 139 1.69 -1.03 -11.99
CA ARG A 139 1.48 -0.20 -10.79
C ARG A 139 0.85 1.13 -11.15
N TYR A 140 0.10 1.73 -10.22
CA TYR A 140 -0.37 3.10 -10.40
C TYR A 140 0.74 4.14 -10.25
N TYR A 141 1.68 3.90 -9.32
CA TYR A 141 2.80 4.79 -9.03
C TYR A 141 4.14 4.07 -9.14
N SER A 142 5.20 4.83 -9.40
CA SER A 142 6.54 4.28 -9.62
C SER A 142 7.24 3.85 -8.34
N ASP A 143 6.79 4.36 -7.19
CA ASP A 143 7.39 4.17 -5.88
C ASP A 143 6.34 4.43 -4.78
N GLU A 144 6.68 4.07 -3.55
CA GLU A 144 5.82 4.14 -2.37
C GLU A 144 6.32 5.13 -1.32
N ALA A 145 5.38 5.61 -0.50
CA ALA A 145 5.67 6.48 0.63
C ALA A 145 6.66 5.89 1.64
N LYS A 146 7.67 6.70 2.00
CA LYS A 146 8.76 6.30 2.90
C LYS A 146 8.40 6.48 4.38
N VAL A 147 7.38 5.76 4.84
CA VAL A 147 6.88 5.80 6.23
C VAL A 147 7.98 5.36 7.20
N PRO A 148 8.24 6.06 8.32
CA PRO A 148 9.27 5.67 9.28
C PRO A 148 9.17 4.20 9.70
N GLY A 149 10.25 3.44 9.49
CA GLY A 149 10.34 2.00 9.69
C GLY A 149 10.66 1.22 8.42
N VAL A 150 10.31 1.73 7.23
CA VAL A 150 10.60 1.07 5.93
C VAL A 150 12.08 1.17 5.52
N GLU A 151 12.87 2.00 6.19
CA GLU A 151 14.32 2.05 5.99
C GLU A 151 15.05 0.78 6.46
N ARG A 152 14.35 -0.12 7.17
CA ARG A 152 14.88 -1.41 7.60
C ARG A 152 14.83 -2.41 6.45
N ASP A 153 15.86 -3.23 6.33
CA ASP A 153 15.99 -4.25 5.28
C ASP A 153 15.02 -5.43 5.43
N ASP A 154 14.45 -5.61 6.62
CA ASP A 154 13.45 -6.62 6.94
C ASP A 154 11.99 -6.13 6.86
N MET A 155 11.78 -4.91 6.37
CA MET A 155 10.47 -4.27 6.24
C MET A 155 10.24 -3.78 4.81
N ASP A 156 9.02 -3.97 4.32
CA ASP A 156 8.54 -3.44 3.05
C ASP A 156 7.63 -2.24 3.26
N GLU A 157 7.41 -1.47 2.18
CA GLU A 157 6.27 -0.57 2.03
C GLU A 157 4.95 -1.36 1.84
N GLY A 158 4.52 -2.06 2.89
CA GLY A 158 3.33 -2.91 2.87
C GLY A 158 2.06 -2.08 2.66
N HIS A 159 1.33 -2.38 1.59
CA HIS A 159 0.03 -1.76 1.33
C HIS A 159 -1.04 -2.36 2.25
N ILE A 160 -1.96 -1.54 2.76
CA ILE A 160 -3.17 -2.04 3.43
C ILE A 160 -4.18 -2.54 2.38
N ILE A 161 -4.34 -1.78 1.29
CA ILE A 161 -5.03 -2.20 0.08
C ILE A 161 -4.03 -2.11 -1.09
N ALA A 162 -3.70 -3.24 -1.71
CA ALA A 162 -2.72 -3.30 -2.79
C ALA A 162 -3.12 -2.50 -4.05
N ASP A 163 -2.11 -2.15 -4.87
CA ASP A 163 -2.30 -1.55 -6.20
C ASP A 163 -3.32 -2.36 -7.03
N SER A 164 -3.16 -3.68 -7.10
CA SER A 164 -4.08 -4.58 -7.84
C SER A 164 -5.52 -4.61 -7.32
N MET A 165 -5.77 -4.02 -6.15
CA MET A 165 -7.09 -3.88 -5.52
C MET A 165 -7.56 -2.41 -5.51
N GLY A 166 -6.89 -1.54 -6.27
CA GLY A 166 -7.28 -0.15 -6.42
C GLY A 166 -6.75 0.80 -5.33
N GLY A 167 -5.80 0.36 -4.50
CA GLY A 167 -5.17 1.23 -3.50
C GLY A 167 -4.05 2.09 -4.08
N VAL A 168 -3.79 3.24 -3.46
CA VAL A 168 -2.71 4.16 -3.85
C VAL A 168 -1.46 4.00 -2.97
N SER A 169 -0.33 4.61 -3.35
CA SER A 169 0.98 4.38 -2.72
C SER A 169 1.40 5.43 -1.68
N ASN A 170 0.49 6.33 -1.27
CA ASN A 170 0.78 7.37 -0.28
C ASN A 170 0.84 6.83 1.15
N ALA A 171 1.38 7.61 2.08
CA ALA A 171 1.62 7.14 3.45
C ALA A 171 0.35 6.62 4.17
N TYR A 172 -0.85 7.08 3.79
CA TYR A 172 -2.09 6.68 4.44
C TYR A 172 -2.60 5.30 4.01
N ASN A 173 -1.94 4.65 3.05
CA ASN A 173 -2.19 3.26 2.67
C ASN A 173 -0.96 2.34 2.85
N ILE A 174 0.17 2.87 3.30
CA ILE A 174 1.43 2.13 3.46
C ILE A 174 1.75 1.98 4.94
N THR A 175 2.19 0.82 5.40
CA THR A 175 2.83 0.62 6.71
C THR A 175 4.15 -0.14 6.56
N PRO A 176 5.14 0.09 7.45
CA PRO A 176 6.28 -0.81 7.55
C PRO A 176 5.79 -2.21 7.93
N GLN A 177 5.90 -3.15 7.00
CA GLN A 177 5.40 -4.51 7.17
C GLN A 177 6.53 -5.52 6.96
N GLU A 178 6.59 -6.57 7.78
CA GLU A 178 7.65 -7.57 7.65
C GLU A 178 7.62 -8.20 6.25
N SER A 179 8.77 -8.23 5.57
CA SER A 179 8.81 -8.54 4.14
C SER A 179 8.32 -9.94 3.78
N THR A 180 8.53 -10.93 4.64
CA THR A 180 8.07 -12.31 4.38
C THR A 180 6.55 -12.40 4.55
N LEU A 181 6.01 -11.76 5.58
CA LEU A 181 4.56 -11.61 5.81
C LEU A 181 3.88 -10.91 4.63
N ASN A 182 4.43 -9.77 4.20
CA ASN A 182 3.90 -8.96 3.10
C ASN A 182 3.89 -9.74 1.78
N ARG A 183 5.00 -10.40 1.43
CA ARG A 183 5.17 -11.03 0.10
C ARG A 183 4.61 -12.44 0.01
N HIS A 184 4.63 -13.18 1.13
CA HIS A 184 4.42 -14.64 1.14
C HIS A 184 3.63 -15.16 2.35
N GLY A 185 3.22 -14.29 3.28
CA GLY A 185 2.45 -14.66 4.46
C GLY A 185 0.97 -14.31 4.34
N ASP A 186 0.32 -14.14 5.49
CA ASP A 186 -1.12 -13.93 5.58
C ASP A 186 -1.63 -12.71 4.79
N GLN A 187 -0.83 -11.64 4.68
CA GLN A 187 -1.16 -10.49 3.82
C GLN A 187 -1.32 -10.94 2.36
N ALA A 188 -0.33 -11.64 1.81
CA ALA A 188 -0.36 -12.11 0.43
C ALA A 188 -1.50 -13.11 0.17
N TYR A 189 -1.79 -13.99 1.14
CA TYR A 189 -2.91 -14.95 1.02
C TYR A 189 -4.28 -14.25 1.00
N MET A 190 -4.48 -13.27 1.89
CA MET A 190 -5.69 -12.46 1.92
C MET A 190 -5.92 -11.73 0.59
N GLU A 191 -4.89 -11.04 0.09
CA GLU A 191 -4.96 -10.30 -1.18
C GLU A 191 -5.26 -11.24 -2.37
N ASP A 192 -4.63 -12.41 -2.39
CA ASP A 192 -4.86 -13.41 -3.43
C ASP A 192 -6.30 -13.95 -3.41
N ALA A 193 -6.84 -14.22 -2.21
CA ALA A 193 -8.23 -14.67 -2.05
C ALA A 193 -9.22 -13.61 -2.56
N ILE A 194 -9.02 -12.34 -2.22
CA ILE A 194 -9.84 -11.22 -2.71
C ILE A 194 -9.79 -11.11 -4.23
N ARG A 195 -8.59 -11.13 -4.83
CA ARG A 195 -8.44 -11.07 -6.30
C ARG A 195 -9.13 -12.24 -7.00
N LYS A 196 -8.96 -13.46 -6.51
CA LYS A 196 -9.60 -14.66 -7.07
C LYS A 196 -11.12 -14.64 -6.93
N ALA A 197 -11.63 -13.98 -5.89
CA ALA A 197 -13.07 -13.78 -5.72
C ALA A 197 -13.64 -12.69 -6.64
N GLY A 198 -12.79 -11.87 -7.27
CA GLY A 198 -13.19 -10.74 -8.12
C GLY A 198 -13.42 -9.45 -7.34
N GLY A 199 -12.91 -9.35 -6.11
CA GLY A 199 -13.17 -8.25 -5.18
C GLY A 199 -13.73 -8.74 -3.85
N ALA A 200 -14.09 -7.80 -2.98
CA ALA A 200 -14.66 -8.06 -1.66
C ALA A 200 -15.62 -6.93 -1.27
N THR A 201 -16.50 -7.18 -0.30
CA THR A 201 -17.32 -6.11 0.32
C THR A 201 -17.04 -6.01 1.82
N ASP A 202 -17.50 -4.94 2.45
CA ASP A 202 -17.41 -4.72 3.90
C ASP A 202 -15.96 -4.83 4.42
N PHE A 203 -15.01 -4.31 3.65
CA PHE A 203 -13.59 -4.40 3.98
C PHE A 203 -13.24 -3.44 5.11
N GLU A 204 -12.61 -3.96 6.15
CA GLU A 204 -12.06 -3.21 7.27
C GLU A 204 -10.71 -3.81 7.68
N ALA A 205 -9.68 -2.96 7.72
CA ALA A 205 -8.42 -3.25 8.36
C ALA A 205 -8.34 -2.47 9.68
N LEU A 206 -8.05 -3.16 10.78
CA LEU A 206 -7.71 -2.59 12.07
C LEU A 206 -6.23 -2.85 12.36
N ILE A 207 -5.50 -1.78 12.66
CA ILE A 207 -4.04 -1.81 12.76
C ILE A 207 -3.65 -1.37 14.17
N THR A 208 -2.92 -2.23 14.87
CA THR A 208 -2.50 -2.01 16.25
C THR A 208 -1.00 -1.77 16.34
N TYR A 209 -0.59 -0.92 17.27
CA TYR A 209 0.79 -0.51 17.48
C TYR A 209 1.26 -0.88 18.89
N PRO A 210 2.56 -1.15 19.09
CA PRO A 210 3.10 -1.50 20.40
C PRO A 210 3.19 -0.28 21.35
N ASN A 211 3.25 0.93 20.80
CA ASN A 211 3.27 2.20 21.53
C ASN A 211 2.87 3.34 20.58
N THR A 212 2.91 4.58 21.06
CA THR A 212 2.48 5.79 20.33
C THR A 212 3.62 6.52 19.61
N GLU A 213 4.85 6.02 19.71
CA GLU A 213 6.05 6.66 19.15
C GLU A 213 6.42 6.09 17.77
N THR A 214 6.23 4.77 17.58
CA THR A 214 6.59 4.08 16.33
C THR A 214 5.50 4.16 15.27
N GLN A 215 5.90 4.16 13.99
CA GLN A 215 5.00 3.98 12.86
C GLN A 215 4.97 2.53 12.35
N ILE A 216 5.67 1.61 13.02
CA ILE A 216 5.68 0.17 12.73
C ILE A 216 4.53 -0.50 13.50
N PRO A 217 3.51 -1.05 12.83
CA PRO A 217 2.45 -1.81 13.49
C PRO A 217 2.97 -3.08 14.14
N SER A 218 2.27 -3.56 15.17
CA SER A 218 2.51 -4.87 15.77
C SER A 218 1.53 -5.94 15.27
N HIS A 219 0.32 -5.56 14.87
CA HIS A 219 -0.75 -6.51 14.55
C HIS A 219 -1.74 -5.91 13.54
N TYR A 220 -2.27 -6.78 12.69
CA TYR A 220 -3.32 -6.48 11.74
C TYR A 220 -4.52 -7.41 11.98
N GLN A 221 -5.72 -6.84 11.94
CA GLN A 221 -6.95 -7.60 11.82
C GLN A 221 -7.71 -7.10 10.60
N TYR A 222 -7.90 -7.97 9.62
CA TYR A 222 -8.73 -7.71 8.45
C TYR A 222 -10.08 -8.38 8.61
N THR A 223 -11.12 -7.73 8.10
CA THR A 223 -12.47 -8.26 8.04
C THR A 223 -13.07 -7.86 6.71
N TYR A 224 -13.60 -8.82 5.96
CA TYR A 224 -14.13 -8.59 4.62
C TYR A 224 -15.07 -9.73 4.24
N THR A 225 -15.93 -9.50 3.24
CA THR A 225 -16.90 -10.47 2.76
C THR A 225 -16.50 -10.94 1.36
N LEU A 226 -16.30 -12.25 1.19
CA LEU A 226 -16.09 -12.90 -0.10
C LEU A 226 -17.31 -13.72 -0.47
N LYS A 227 -17.96 -13.41 -1.60
CA LYS A 227 -19.12 -14.16 -2.12
C LYS A 227 -20.25 -14.39 -1.09
N GLY A 228 -20.39 -13.48 -0.12
CA GLY A 228 -21.39 -13.57 0.97
C GLY A 228 -20.88 -14.18 2.28
N ASN A 229 -19.65 -14.71 2.29
CA ASN A 229 -19.00 -15.27 3.48
C ASN A 229 -18.08 -14.25 4.13
N LYS A 230 -18.32 -13.95 5.41
CA LYS A 230 -17.52 -13.01 6.18
C LYS A 230 -16.24 -13.69 6.69
N ILE A 231 -15.09 -13.17 6.29
CA ILE A 231 -13.76 -13.62 6.68
C ILE A 231 -13.17 -12.65 7.71
N VAL A 232 -12.39 -13.19 8.65
CA VAL A 232 -11.63 -12.42 9.65
C VAL A 232 -10.21 -12.99 9.74
N ASP A 233 -9.24 -12.25 9.21
CA ASP A 233 -7.82 -12.61 9.28
C ASP A 233 -7.10 -11.80 10.34
N LYS A 234 -6.20 -12.45 11.08
CA LYS A 234 -5.44 -11.81 12.17
C LYS A 234 -4.01 -12.31 12.17
N PHE A 235 -3.07 -11.40 12.13
CA PHE A 235 -1.65 -11.75 12.11
C PHE A 235 -0.78 -10.65 12.71
N ASP A 236 0.31 -11.08 13.34
CA ASP A 236 1.33 -10.20 13.91
C ASP A 236 2.30 -9.74 12.82
N ASN A 237 2.81 -8.51 12.94
CA ASN A 237 3.79 -7.94 12.02
C ASN A 237 5.20 -8.48 12.31
N VAL A 238 5.36 -9.79 12.15
CA VAL A 238 6.59 -10.53 12.41
C VAL A 238 6.84 -11.53 11.29
N ASN A 239 8.06 -12.06 11.24
CA ASN A 239 8.42 -13.04 10.23
C ASN A 239 7.72 -14.39 10.49
N PRO A 240 6.82 -14.85 9.60
CA PRO A 240 6.06 -16.08 9.79
C PRO A 240 6.97 -17.32 9.82
N ASP A 241 8.06 -17.35 9.06
CA ASP A 241 8.99 -18.49 9.06
C ASP A 241 9.67 -18.65 10.43
N LYS A 242 10.04 -17.55 11.09
CA LYS A 242 10.62 -17.57 12.45
C LYS A 242 9.60 -18.02 13.49
N VAL A 243 8.35 -17.61 13.35
CA VAL A 243 7.27 -18.06 14.24
C VAL A 243 7.05 -19.56 14.05
N ASN A 244 6.93 -20.03 12.81
CA ASN A 244 6.79 -21.44 12.47
C ASN A 244 7.98 -22.28 12.93
N GLU A 245 9.21 -21.76 12.81
CA GLU A 245 10.43 -22.36 13.37
C GLU A 245 10.32 -22.55 14.88
N SER A 246 9.88 -21.52 15.60
CA SER A 246 9.72 -21.58 17.06
C SER A 246 8.65 -22.58 17.50
N HIS A 247 7.65 -22.83 16.65
CA HIS A 247 6.63 -23.87 16.85
C HIS A 247 7.09 -25.26 16.40
N GLY A 248 8.30 -25.40 15.86
CA GLY A 248 8.85 -26.67 15.40
C GLY A 248 8.32 -27.14 14.05
N LEU A 249 7.66 -26.26 13.28
CA LEU A 249 7.03 -26.60 12.00
C LEU A 249 8.03 -26.65 10.83
N THR A 250 9.24 -26.09 10.99
CA THR A 250 10.26 -26.01 9.93
C THR A 250 11.40 -27.02 10.05
N GLY A 251 11.26 -28.01 10.94
CA GLY A 251 12.24 -29.06 11.19
C GLY A 251 12.29 -30.17 10.14
N SER A 252 12.36 -29.85 8.85
CA SER A 252 12.68 -30.82 7.78
C SER A 252 13.73 -30.25 6.83
N LYS A 253 14.98 -30.64 7.05
CA LYS A 253 16.10 -30.38 6.13
C LYS A 253 15.74 -30.91 4.73
N PRO A 254 15.98 -30.17 3.63
CA PRO A 254 15.71 -30.65 2.29
C PRO A 254 16.68 -31.78 1.98
N SER A 255 16.22 -33.03 2.07
CA SER A 255 16.89 -34.12 1.38
C SER A 255 16.72 -33.86 -0.10
N ASN A 256 17.83 -33.71 -0.81
CA ASN A 256 17.91 -33.69 -2.27
C ASN A 256 16.90 -34.68 -2.88
N SER A 257 15.74 -34.16 -3.21
CA SER A 257 14.76 -34.85 -4.01
C SER A 257 14.12 -33.77 -4.84
N ILE A 258 14.68 -33.61 -6.02
CA ILE A 258 13.90 -33.30 -7.20
C ILE A 258 12.75 -34.30 -7.18
N SER A 259 11.61 -33.89 -6.63
CA SER A 259 10.42 -34.70 -6.54
C SER A 259 9.29 -33.79 -6.94
N SER A 260 8.98 -33.84 -8.23
CA SER A 260 7.65 -33.66 -8.76
C SER A 260 6.60 -33.76 -7.65
N ASN A 261 5.99 -32.63 -7.27
CA ASN A 261 4.84 -32.61 -6.37
C ASN A 261 3.80 -33.55 -6.98
N LYS A 262 3.72 -34.77 -6.45
CA LYS A 262 2.61 -35.66 -6.71
C LYS A 262 1.43 -35.00 -6.02
N LYS A 263 0.62 -34.32 -6.82
CA LYS A 263 -0.81 -34.09 -6.58
C LYS A 263 -1.38 -35.36 -5.92
N GLY A 264 -1.53 -35.39 -4.59
CA GLY A 264 -1.87 -36.64 -3.91
C GLY A 264 -1.52 -36.80 -2.43
N ASP A 265 -0.41 -36.24 -1.97
CA ASP A 265 0.08 -36.53 -0.62
C ASP A 265 -0.38 -35.48 0.39
N ILE A 266 -1.37 -35.84 1.21
CA ILE A 266 -1.90 -35.01 2.31
C ILE A 266 -1.44 -35.51 3.68
N SER A 267 -0.51 -36.46 3.77
CA SER A 267 -0.13 -37.09 5.05
C SER A 267 0.43 -36.13 6.09
N SER A 268 0.94 -34.97 5.68
CA SER A 268 1.40 -33.90 6.58
C SER A 268 0.28 -33.02 7.13
N VAL A 269 -0.93 -33.12 6.58
CA VAL A 269 -2.09 -32.26 6.93
C VAL A 269 -3.26 -33.11 7.46
N ASP A 270 -3.56 -34.24 6.83
CA ASP A 270 -4.56 -35.22 7.28
C ASP A 270 -4.04 -36.03 8.47
N THR A 271 -4.13 -35.42 9.65
CA THR A 271 -3.64 -35.98 10.93
C THR A 271 -4.37 -37.25 11.34
N ASN A 272 -5.61 -37.40 10.89
CA ASN A 272 -6.47 -38.54 11.23
C ASN A 272 -6.43 -39.67 10.18
N GLY A 273 -5.83 -39.41 9.00
CA GLY A 273 -5.57 -40.38 7.95
C GLY A 273 -6.82 -40.85 7.19
N ASN A 274 -7.90 -40.05 7.17
CA ASN A 274 -9.16 -40.43 6.52
C ASN A 274 -9.25 -40.04 5.03
N GLY A 275 -8.22 -39.41 4.48
CA GLY A 275 -8.18 -38.95 3.10
C GLY A 275 -8.86 -37.59 2.86
N GLN A 276 -9.34 -36.93 3.91
CA GLN A 276 -10.02 -35.63 3.89
C GLN A 276 -9.41 -34.68 4.91
N VAL A 277 -9.09 -33.47 4.46
CA VAL A 277 -8.54 -32.43 5.32
C VAL A 277 -9.65 -31.53 5.80
N THR A 278 -9.75 -31.38 7.13
CA THR A 278 -10.65 -30.42 7.76
C THR A 278 -10.06 -29.01 7.77
N ILE A 279 -10.91 -27.98 7.96
CA ILE A 279 -10.44 -26.60 8.17
C ILE A 279 -9.48 -26.53 9.36
N GLN A 280 -9.76 -27.27 10.44
CA GLN A 280 -8.90 -27.31 11.62
C GLN A 280 -7.52 -27.88 11.28
N GLU A 281 -7.45 -29.00 10.55
CA GLU A 281 -6.19 -29.59 10.13
C GLU A 281 -5.38 -28.68 9.20
N ALA A 282 -6.06 -27.97 8.30
CA ALA A 282 -5.40 -26.99 7.44
C ALA A 282 -4.84 -25.81 8.26
N LYS A 283 -5.60 -25.29 9.24
CA LYS A 283 -5.14 -24.23 10.15
C LYS A 283 -3.98 -24.68 11.04
N ASP A 284 -4.06 -25.89 11.59
CA ASP A 284 -3.01 -26.48 12.42
C ASP A 284 -1.72 -26.72 11.61
N ALA A 285 -1.86 -26.94 10.30
CA ALA A 285 -0.75 -27.00 9.35
C ALA A 285 -0.24 -25.62 8.90
N GLY A 286 -0.80 -24.53 9.43
CA GLY A 286 -0.38 -23.15 9.15
C GLY A 286 -0.96 -22.54 7.89
N TYR A 287 -2.04 -23.12 7.32
CA TYR A 287 -2.74 -22.53 6.19
C TYR A 287 -3.80 -21.52 6.62
N SER A 288 -3.79 -20.36 5.97
CA SER A 288 -4.82 -19.32 6.09
C SER A 288 -6.11 -19.76 5.38
N MET A 289 -7.25 -19.31 5.89
CA MET A 289 -8.56 -19.58 5.30
C MET A 289 -9.08 -18.32 4.57
N PRO A 290 -9.93 -18.45 3.53
CA PRO A 290 -10.41 -19.70 2.95
C PRO A 290 -9.40 -20.36 2.00
N ILE A 291 -9.44 -21.69 1.92
CA ILE A 291 -8.71 -22.46 0.91
C ILE A 291 -9.51 -22.43 -0.40
N MET A 292 -8.94 -21.81 -1.42
CA MET A 292 -9.57 -21.61 -2.73
C MET A 292 -9.45 -22.85 -3.63
N SER A 293 -10.35 -22.97 -4.60
CA SER A 293 -10.45 -24.13 -5.52
C SER A 293 -9.19 -24.46 -6.33
N ASP A 294 -8.27 -23.52 -6.47
CA ASP A 294 -7.00 -23.70 -7.14
C ASP A 294 -5.84 -24.11 -6.22
N HIS A 295 -6.07 -24.09 -4.90
CA HIS A 295 -5.11 -24.57 -3.91
C HIS A 295 -4.99 -26.09 -3.96
N TRP A 296 -3.78 -26.63 -3.86
CA TRP A 296 -3.52 -28.06 -4.00
C TRP A 296 -4.22 -28.93 -2.93
N LEU A 297 -4.53 -28.33 -1.77
CA LEU A 297 -5.23 -28.95 -0.65
C LEU A 297 -6.75 -29.05 -0.88
N TYR A 298 -7.32 -28.15 -1.69
CA TYR A 298 -8.77 -28.04 -1.91
C TYR A 298 -9.45 -29.34 -2.36
N PRO A 299 -8.88 -30.17 -3.25
CA PRO A 299 -9.50 -31.45 -3.65
C PRO A 299 -9.71 -32.45 -2.50
N TYR A 300 -9.02 -32.25 -1.37
CA TYR A 300 -9.13 -33.09 -0.17
C TYR A 300 -9.99 -32.44 0.91
N MET A 301 -10.45 -31.22 0.69
CA MET A 301 -11.31 -30.51 1.62
C MET A 301 -12.75 -30.56 1.14
N ARG A 302 -13.68 -30.38 2.08
CA ARG A 302 -15.11 -30.46 1.79
C ARG A 302 -15.69 -29.06 1.58
N ASP A 303 -15.88 -28.71 0.31
CA ASP A 303 -16.70 -27.59 -0.13
C ASP A 303 -18.18 -28.01 -0.14
N ASN A 304 -18.98 -27.47 0.78
CA ASN A 304 -20.37 -27.88 0.97
C ASN A 304 -21.37 -27.13 0.08
N ASP A 305 -21.04 -25.92 -0.34
CA ASP A 305 -21.90 -25.03 -1.14
C ASP A 305 -21.39 -24.86 -2.59
N ASN A 306 -20.27 -25.49 -2.92
CA ASN A 306 -19.64 -25.52 -4.24
C ASN A 306 -19.29 -24.12 -4.76
N ASP A 307 -18.95 -23.20 -3.85
CA ASP A 307 -18.60 -21.82 -4.17
C ASP A 307 -17.12 -21.65 -4.61
N GLY A 308 -16.34 -22.74 -4.52
CA GLY A 308 -14.93 -22.76 -4.86
C GLY A 308 -14.02 -22.34 -3.71
N MET A 309 -14.52 -22.36 -2.47
CA MET A 309 -13.82 -21.97 -1.24
C MET A 309 -14.08 -23.01 -0.14
N VAL A 310 -13.11 -23.24 0.73
CA VAL A 310 -13.31 -23.97 1.99
C VAL A 310 -12.76 -23.13 3.13
N GLY A 311 -13.65 -22.55 3.92
CA GLY A 311 -13.35 -21.66 5.05
C GLY A 311 -14.44 -21.76 6.13
N GLU A 312 -14.35 -20.92 7.17
CA GLU A 312 -15.32 -20.90 8.29
C GLU A 312 -16.77 -20.66 7.87
#